data_AF-A0A4U8W4W6-F1
#
_entry.id   AF-A0A4U8W4W6-F1
#
_cell.length_a   1.000
_cell.length_b   1.000
_cell.length_c   1.000
_cell.angle_alpha   90.00
_cell.angle_beta   90.00
_cell.angle_gamma   90.00
#
_symmetry.space_group_name_H-M   'P 1'
#
loop_
_entity.id
_entity.type
_entity.pdbx_description
1 polymer ?
#
loop_
_entity_poly.entity_id
_entity_poly.type
_entity_poly.pdbx_seq_one_letter_code
_entity_poly.pdbx_strand_id
1 'polypeptide(L)'
;MASKPLHLGIALDGAGWHPAAWREPNSRPAELFDAGYWVDLAGVAERARLDFLTIEDSFTVPGERHEFGDRVDRVRARLDAHLIAARLAPVTRNIGLIPTVTTTHTEPFHVSKALATLDYTSHGRAGWQVKVSGSATEAGHFGRREIRTLTAEELAAVRTGAALPDSVVELFDEASDAVEVVRRLWDSWEDDAEIRDIPNRRFIDRDKLHYIDFAGRFFSVRGPSITPRPPQGQPVVTALAHHPVVYEFAARVADLVFVTPDLDAGPAPILTQISDASAGRSGERLRVYADLVVFLDSETETGAARLARLNEWDGSEFSSDAAVFTGSAEQLAQLLTHWSEQGVDGFRLRPGVAVEDLEIIADRLVPALRERGPARAEYPGGSLRALLGLSTTVPNRYAVA
;
A
#
# COMPACT_ATOMS: atom_id res chain seq x y z
N MET A 1 -9.13 13.13 -27.35
CA MET A 1 -8.78 13.42 -25.94
C MET A 1 -7.61 12.52 -25.60
N ALA A 2 -6.50 13.05 -25.08
CA ALA A 2 -5.39 12.19 -24.67
C ALA A 2 -5.89 11.25 -23.57
N SER A 3 -5.69 9.92 -23.71
CA SER A 3 -6.07 8.95 -22.68
C SER A 3 -5.34 9.27 -21.40
N LYS A 4 -6.04 9.24 -20.26
CA LYS A 4 -5.44 9.41 -18.94
C LYS A 4 -4.41 8.27 -18.77
N PRO A 5 -3.16 8.57 -18.35
CA PRO A 5 -2.17 7.52 -18.14
C PRO A 5 -2.65 6.59 -17.04
N LEU A 6 -2.57 5.29 -17.31
CA LEU A 6 -2.86 4.24 -16.36
C LEU A 6 -1.70 4.10 -15.39
N HIS A 7 -2.02 4.11 -14.09
CA HIS A 7 -1.03 3.89 -13.06
C HIS A 7 -0.90 2.41 -12.73
N LEU A 8 0.33 1.95 -12.56
CA LEU A 8 0.65 0.55 -12.26
C LEU A 8 1.67 0.48 -11.13
N GLY A 9 1.29 -0.14 -10.03
CA GLY A 9 2.18 -0.47 -8.91
C GLY A 9 2.29 -1.97 -8.68
N ILE A 10 3.24 -2.35 -7.82
CA ILE A 10 3.48 -3.75 -7.44
C ILE A 10 3.46 -3.88 -5.93
N ALA A 11 2.74 -4.88 -5.43
CA ALA A 11 2.79 -5.28 -4.04
C ALA A 11 3.79 -6.42 -3.85
N LEU A 12 4.89 -6.14 -3.15
CA LEU A 12 5.92 -7.11 -2.85
C LEU A 12 5.66 -7.78 -1.49
N ASP A 13 5.72 -9.12 -1.46
CA ASP A 13 5.66 -9.93 -0.25
C ASP A 13 6.61 -11.13 -0.38
N GLY A 14 7.73 -11.10 0.35
CA GLY A 14 8.73 -12.17 0.33
C GLY A 14 9.15 -12.60 -1.08
N ALA A 15 9.07 -13.91 -1.35
CA ALA A 15 9.38 -14.49 -2.66
C ALA A 15 8.24 -14.36 -3.70
N GLY A 16 7.09 -13.78 -3.33
CA GLY A 16 5.85 -13.75 -4.10
C GLY A 16 4.64 -14.08 -3.23
N TRP A 17 3.45 -13.75 -3.72
CA TRP A 17 2.20 -13.94 -2.99
C TRP A 17 1.80 -15.41 -2.83
N HIS A 18 2.32 -16.30 -3.68
CA HIS A 18 2.10 -17.74 -3.49
C HIS A 18 3.01 -18.28 -2.37
N PRO A 19 2.49 -19.02 -1.36
CA PRO A 19 3.31 -19.52 -0.25
C PRO A 19 4.50 -20.41 -0.65
N ALA A 20 4.39 -21.14 -1.77
CA ALA A 20 5.46 -21.94 -2.36
C ALA A 20 6.37 -21.20 -3.37
N ALA A 21 6.20 -19.89 -3.58
CA ALA A 21 6.99 -19.13 -4.57
C ALA A 21 8.50 -19.22 -4.34
N TRP A 22 8.93 -19.35 -3.08
CA TRP A 22 10.34 -19.51 -2.69
C TRP A 22 11.01 -20.79 -3.24
N ARG A 23 10.21 -21.73 -3.75
CA ARG A 23 10.71 -22.98 -4.37
C ARG A 23 11.01 -22.81 -5.84
N GLU A 24 10.60 -21.72 -6.47
CA GLU A 24 10.93 -21.49 -7.87
C GLU A 24 12.44 -21.34 -8.05
N PRO A 25 13.04 -21.91 -9.12
CA PRO A 25 14.50 -21.92 -9.30
C PRO A 25 15.14 -20.52 -9.26
N ASN A 26 14.43 -19.49 -9.72
CA ASN A 26 14.90 -18.10 -9.76
C ASN A 26 14.44 -17.23 -8.58
N SER A 27 13.71 -17.80 -7.61
CA SER A 27 13.13 -17.03 -6.49
C SER A 27 14.14 -16.53 -5.45
N ARG A 28 15.41 -16.97 -5.54
CA ARG A 28 16.53 -16.57 -4.67
C ARG A 28 16.19 -16.66 -3.18
N PRO A 29 15.73 -17.82 -2.66
CA PRO A 29 15.22 -17.93 -1.30
C PRO A 29 16.28 -17.64 -0.22
N ALA A 30 17.56 -17.85 -0.52
CA ALA A 30 18.67 -17.55 0.39
C ALA A 30 18.87 -16.04 0.63
N GLU A 31 18.34 -15.19 -0.24
CA GLU A 31 18.59 -13.75 -0.26
C GLU A 31 17.37 -12.93 0.21
N LEU A 32 16.25 -13.57 0.59
CA LEU A 32 15.00 -12.87 0.95
C LEU A 32 15.18 -11.86 2.09
N PHE A 33 16.17 -12.06 2.95
CA PHE A 33 16.49 -11.18 4.08
C PHE A 33 17.69 -10.25 3.81
N ASP A 34 18.23 -10.29 2.60
CA ASP A 34 19.32 -9.43 2.17
C ASP A 34 18.80 -8.17 1.50
N ALA A 35 19.45 -7.03 1.75
CA ALA A 35 19.07 -5.77 1.11
C ALA A 35 19.18 -5.84 -0.43
N GLY A 36 20.13 -6.64 -0.96
CA GLY A 36 20.34 -6.79 -2.41
C GLY A 36 19.10 -7.29 -3.14
N TYR A 37 18.42 -8.29 -2.57
CA TYR A 37 17.20 -8.85 -3.14
C TYR A 37 16.12 -7.79 -3.39
N TRP A 38 15.83 -6.99 -2.36
CA TRP A 38 14.81 -5.93 -2.45
C TRP A 38 15.24 -4.79 -3.37
N VAL A 39 16.53 -4.44 -3.39
CA VAL A 39 17.08 -3.44 -4.31
C VAL A 39 16.94 -3.89 -5.77
N ASP A 40 17.17 -5.16 -6.05
CA ASP A 40 17.04 -5.71 -7.41
C ASP A 40 15.57 -5.65 -7.87
N LEU A 41 14.62 -6.10 -7.04
CA LEU A 41 13.18 -6.03 -7.35
C LEU A 41 12.73 -4.59 -7.59
N ALA A 42 13.13 -3.65 -6.73
CA ALA A 42 12.81 -2.24 -6.91
C ALA A 42 13.44 -1.66 -8.19
N GLY A 43 14.65 -2.11 -8.53
CA GLY A 43 15.33 -1.77 -9.76
C GLY A 43 14.57 -2.25 -11.00
N VAL A 44 14.03 -3.47 -11.01
CA VAL A 44 13.20 -3.99 -12.11
C VAL A 44 11.97 -3.10 -12.30
N ALA A 45 11.24 -2.85 -11.21
CA ALA A 45 10.04 -2.02 -11.25
C ALA A 45 10.31 -0.58 -11.74
N GLU A 46 11.39 0.04 -11.28
CA GLU A 46 11.76 1.41 -11.70
C GLU A 46 12.23 1.46 -13.17
N ARG A 47 12.97 0.45 -13.63
CA ARG A 47 13.35 0.31 -15.05
C ARG A 47 12.12 0.16 -15.94
N ALA A 48 11.10 -0.54 -15.47
CA ALA A 48 9.81 -0.68 -16.14
C ALA A 48 8.94 0.59 -16.09
N ARG A 49 9.28 1.61 -15.29
CA ARG A 49 8.46 2.82 -15.07
C ARG A 49 7.16 2.55 -14.31
N LEU A 50 7.17 1.61 -13.37
CA LEU A 50 6.05 1.41 -12.46
C LEU A 50 5.95 2.60 -11.49
N ASP A 51 4.73 3.00 -11.14
CA ASP A 51 4.51 4.23 -10.37
C ASP A 51 4.95 4.07 -8.90
N PHE A 52 4.71 2.90 -8.30
CA PHE A 52 5.05 2.65 -6.90
C PHE A 52 5.24 1.16 -6.58
N LEU A 53 5.91 0.92 -5.46
CA LEU A 53 5.95 -0.35 -4.76
C LEU A 53 5.15 -0.22 -3.46
N THR A 54 4.32 -1.22 -3.16
CA THR A 54 3.93 -1.48 -1.77
C THR A 54 4.75 -2.63 -1.22
N ILE A 55 5.11 -2.54 0.05
CA ILE A 55 5.86 -3.58 0.76
C ILE A 55 4.94 -4.08 1.87
N GLU A 56 4.54 -5.34 1.78
CA GLU A 56 3.53 -5.89 2.67
C GLU A 56 4.07 -6.19 4.06
N ASP A 57 3.26 -5.90 5.08
CA ASP A 57 3.60 -6.17 6.48
C ASP A 57 2.40 -6.69 7.28
N SER A 58 2.70 -7.45 8.33
CA SER A 58 1.75 -7.98 9.30
C SER A 58 2.48 -8.36 10.59
N PHE A 59 1.75 -8.41 11.69
CA PHE A 59 2.28 -8.97 12.93
C PHE A 59 2.01 -10.48 13.05
N THR A 60 1.41 -11.11 12.03
CA THR A 60 1.33 -12.57 11.89
C THR A 60 2.50 -13.15 11.10
N VAL A 61 2.73 -14.46 11.30
CA VAL A 61 3.66 -15.25 10.47
C VAL A 61 3.18 -15.27 9.02
N PRO A 62 4.05 -14.99 8.03
CA PRO A 62 3.70 -15.06 6.62
C PRO A 62 3.16 -16.44 6.20
N GLY A 63 2.22 -16.42 5.26
CA GLY A 63 1.59 -17.64 4.73
C GLY A 63 0.51 -18.25 5.63
N GLU A 64 0.15 -17.60 6.74
CA GLU A 64 -0.96 -18.00 7.61
C GLU A 64 -1.91 -16.84 7.87
N ARG A 65 -3.22 -17.10 7.70
CA ARG A 65 -4.25 -16.05 7.81
C ARG A 65 -4.86 -15.90 9.20
N HIS A 66 -4.78 -16.91 10.07
CA HIS A 66 -5.55 -16.93 11.32
C HIS A 66 -4.85 -17.56 12.53
N GLU A 67 -4.00 -18.58 12.35
CA GLU A 67 -3.34 -19.28 13.47
C GLU A 67 -1.92 -19.72 13.09
N PHE A 68 -1.06 -19.86 14.10
CA PHE A 68 0.27 -20.45 13.96
C PHE A 68 0.10 -21.95 13.66
N GLY A 69 0.29 -22.34 12.41
CA GLY A 69 0.25 -23.71 11.97
C GLY A 69 1.61 -24.39 12.09
N ASP A 70 1.62 -25.71 11.95
CA ASP A 70 2.84 -26.53 12.05
C ASP A 70 3.62 -26.61 10.72
N ARG A 71 3.24 -25.82 9.71
CA ARG A 71 3.87 -25.84 8.38
C ARG A 71 5.28 -25.27 8.46
N VAL A 72 6.25 -26.04 7.96
CA VAL A 72 7.69 -25.68 7.93
C VAL A 72 8.22 -25.46 6.51
N ASP A 73 7.36 -25.64 5.51
CA ASP A 73 7.66 -25.63 4.08
C ASP A 73 7.21 -24.33 3.37
N ARG A 74 6.96 -23.28 4.15
CA ARG A 74 6.64 -21.91 3.70
C ARG A 74 7.66 -20.92 4.26
N VAL A 75 7.80 -19.75 3.65
CA VAL A 75 8.59 -18.65 4.24
C VAL A 75 7.86 -18.15 5.49
N ARG A 76 8.50 -18.21 6.66
CA ARG A 76 7.89 -17.86 7.97
C ARG A 76 8.46 -16.58 8.60
N ALA A 77 9.40 -15.93 7.94
CA ALA A 77 10.03 -14.71 8.43
C ALA A 77 9.73 -13.55 7.48
N ARG A 78 9.59 -12.37 8.07
CA ARG A 78 9.32 -11.11 7.38
C ARG A 78 10.20 -10.03 7.99
N LEU A 79 10.71 -9.15 7.13
CA LEU A 79 11.38 -7.93 7.56
C LEU A 79 10.37 -6.80 7.63
N ASP A 80 10.63 -5.83 8.49
CA ASP A 80 9.81 -4.63 8.61
C ASP A 80 9.74 -3.87 7.27
N ALA A 81 8.52 -3.64 6.79
CA ALA A 81 8.28 -3.03 5.48
C ALA A 81 8.78 -1.57 5.42
N HIS A 82 8.68 -0.83 6.52
CA HIS A 82 9.16 0.54 6.60
C HIS A 82 10.69 0.60 6.46
N LEU A 83 11.41 -0.30 7.13
CA LEU A 83 12.87 -0.36 7.07
C LEU A 83 13.37 -0.81 5.69
N ILE A 84 12.64 -1.71 5.01
CA ILE A 84 12.90 -2.01 3.60
C ILE A 84 12.72 -0.73 2.76
N ALA A 85 11.59 -0.03 2.89
CA ALA A 85 11.35 1.22 2.14
C ALA A 85 12.45 2.27 2.38
N ALA A 86 12.89 2.44 3.63
CA ALA A 86 13.98 3.34 4.00
C ALA A 86 15.32 2.94 3.35
N ARG A 87 15.58 1.64 3.18
CA ARG A 87 16.77 1.14 2.47
C ARG A 87 16.72 1.38 0.97
N LEU A 88 15.52 1.31 0.37
CA LEU A 88 15.27 1.52 -1.06
C LEU A 88 15.27 2.99 -1.46
N ALA A 89 14.87 3.88 -0.56
CA ALA A 89 14.77 5.32 -0.81
C ALA A 89 16.03 5.94 -1.46
N PRO A 90 17.26 5.78 -0.91
CA PRO A 90 18.44 6.42 -1.49
C PRO A 90 18.99 5.77 -2.77
N VAL A 91 18.52 4.56 -3.12
CA VAL A 91 19.04 3.79 -4.28
C VAL A 91 18.06 3.72 -5.45
N THR A 92 16.86 4.27 -5.29
CA THR A 92 15.86 4.50 -6.33
C THR A 92 15.71 5.99 -6.58
N ARG A 93 15.16 6.39 -7.73
CA ARG A 93 15.11 7.81 -8.14
C ARG A 93 13.70 8.38 -8.30
N ASN A 94 12.75 7.57 -8.77
CA ASN A 94 11.43 8.01 -9.23
C ASN A 94 10.29 7.18 -8.65
N ILE A 95 10.49 5.87 -8.44
CA ILE A 95 9.42 4.98 -8.00
C ILE A 95 8.92 5.35 -6.58
N GLY A 96 7.61 5.35 -6.37
CA GLY A 96 7.00 5.54 -5.06
C GLY A 96 7.28 4.36 -4.12
N LEU A 97 7.41 4.64 -2.82
CA LEU A 97 7.68 3.64 -1.79
C LEU A 97 6.58 3.72 -0.72
N ILE A 98 5.69 2.72 -0.70
CA ILE A 98 4.49 2.68 0.14
C ILE A 98 4.57 1.46 1.08
N PRO A 99 5.28 1.55 2.22
CA PRO A 99 5.26 0.48 3.21
C PRO A 99 3.88 0.34 3.87
N THR A 100 3.49 -0.89 4.15
CA THR A 100 2.39 -1.18 5.08
C THR A 100 2.85 -0.90 6.50
N VAL A 101 2.11 -0.06 7.23
CA VAL A 101 2.36 0.20 8.67
C VAL A 101 1.04 0.10 9.42
N THR A 102 1.00 -0.84 10.38
CA THR A 102 -0.19 -1.15 11.17
C THR A 102 -0.42 -0.14 12.29
N THR A 103 -1.65 0.35 12.46
CA THR A 103 -2.01 1.36 13.48
C THR A 103 -2.43 0.78 14.82
N THR A 104 -3.07 -0.39 14.87
CA THR A 104 -3.70 -0.94 16.09
C THR A 104 -2.76 -1.06 17.29
N HIS A 105 -1.46 -1.25 17.05
CA HIS A 105 -0.46 -1.48 18.09
C HIS A 105 0.68 -0.47 18.09
N THR A 106 0.61 0.54 17.22
CA THR A 106 1.71 1.47 16.96
C THR A 106 1.28 2.89 17.29
N GLU A 107 2.07 3.57 18.13
CA GLU A 107 1.80 4.96 18.49
C GLU A 107 1.93 5.88 17.26
N PRO A 108 0.90 6.70 16.95
CA PRO A 108 0.86 7.51 15.72
C PRO A 108 1.98 8.56 15.64
N PHE A 109 2.54 8.99 16.78
CA PHE A 109 3.71 9.89 16.79
C PHE A 109 4.95 9.23 16.15
N HIS A 110 5.18 7.93 16.42
CA HIS A 110 6.29 7.20 15.81
C HIS A 110 6.05 6.95 14.32
N VAL A 111 4.81 6.59 13.95
CA VAL A 111 4.41 6.42 12.54
C VAL A 111 4.65 7.71 11.75
N SER A 112 4.20 8.85 12.28
CA SER A 112 4.36 10.15 11.64
C SER A 112 5.83 10.49 11.37
N LYS A 113 6.68 10.39 12.40
CA LYS A 113 8.12 10.69 12.26
C LYS A 113 8.80 9.77 11.25
N ALA A 114 8.51 8.47 11.33
CA ALA A 114 9.14 7.50 10.45
C ALA A 114 8.79 7.79 8.99
N LEU A 115 7.50 7.98 8.67
CA LEU A 115 7.02 8.26 7.31
C LEU A 115 7.48 9.62 6.79
N ALA A 116 7.50 10.65 7.65
CA ALA A 116 8.09 11.95 7.29
C ALA A 116 9.58 11.81 6.94
N THR A 117 10.32 11.02 7.72
CA THR A 117 11.74 10.74 7.44
C THR A 117 11.92 10.00 6.12
N LEU A 118 11.09 9.00 5.84
CA LEU A 118 11.08 8.30 4.55
C LEU A 118 10.80 9.28 3.40
N ASP A 119 9.90 10.25 3.60
CA ASP A 119 9.60 11.25 2.58
C ASP A 119 10.81 12.17 2.29
N TYR A 120 11.54 12.55 3.33
CA TYR A 120 12.80 13.28 3.19
C TYR A 120 13.88 12.47 2.44
N THR A 121 14.13 11.24 2.86
CA THR A 121 15.21 10.41 2.28
C THR A 121 14.89 9.91 0.88
N SER A 122 13.61 9.82 0.53
CA SER A 122 13.15 9.47 -0.81
C SER A 122 12.93 10.68 -1.72
N HIS A 123 13.08 11.91 -1.20
CA HIS A 123 12.81 13.16 -1.91
C HIS A 123 11.36 13.29 -2.41
N GLY A 124 10.40 13.05 -1.52
CA GLY A 124 8.99 13.24 -1.80
C GLY A 124 8.32 12.02 -2.44
N ARG A 125 8.86 10.81 -2.25
CA ARG A 125 8.34 9.57 -2.86
C ARG A 125 7.73 8.60 -1.84
N ALA A 126 7.53 9.04 -0.61
CA ALA A 126 6.94 8.18 0.42
C ALA A 126 5.41 8.08 0.29
N GLY A 127 4.88 6.92 0.64
CA GLY A 127 3.48 6.75 0.98
C GLY A 127 3.33 5.89 2.23
N TRP A 128 2.09 5.58 2.57
CA TRP A 128 1.74 4.75 3.70
C TRP A 128 0.49 3.93 3.39
N GLN A 129 0.62 2.61 3.42
CA GLN A 129 -0.55 1.73 3.45
C GLN A 129 -0.97 1.50 4.89
N VAL A 130 -2.08 2.15 5.27
CA VAL A 130 -2.67 2.01 6.62
C VAL A 130 -3.26 0.63 6.75
N LYS A 131 -2.86 -0.10 7.79
CA LYS A 131 -3.41 -1.42 8.10
C LYS A 131 -3.98 -1.46 9.50
N VAL A 132 -5.13 -2.09 9.62
CA VAL A 132 -5.73 -2.45 10.91
C VAL A 132 -5.41 -3.91 11.18
N SER A 133 -4.84 -4.17 12.34
CA SER A 133 -4.71 -5.52 12.90
C SER A 133 -5.94 -5.80 13.76
N GLY A 134 -6.72 -6.81 13.36
CA GLY A 134 -7.91 -7.28 14.07
C GLY A 134 -7.79 -8.71 14.57
N SER A 135 -6.58 -9.27 14.61
CA SER A 135 -6.33 -10.66 15.01
C SER A 135 -6.04 -10.75 16.51
N ALA A 136 -6.64 -11.75 17.18
CA ALA A 136 -6.31 -12.09 18.56
C ALA A 136 -4.84 -12.49 18.72
N THR A 137 -4.27 -13.19 17.73
CA THR A 137 -2.86 -13.59 17.71
C THR A 137 -1.94 -12.38 17.68
N GLU A 138 -2.22 -11.42 16.78
CA GLU A 138 -1.43 -10.19 16.69
C GLU A 138 -1.53 -9.38 17.98
N ALA A 139 -2.74 -9.23 18.54
CA ALA A 139 -2.93 -8.56 19.82
C ALA A 139 -2.15 -9.24 20.97
N GLY A 140 -2.10 -10.57 20.96
CA GLY A 140 -1.34 -11.37 21.93
C GLY A 140 0.17 -11.12 21.91
N HIS A 141 0.76 -10.73 20.77
CA HIS A 141 2.18 -10.37 20.69
C HIS A 141 2.52 -9.08 21.46
N PHE A 142 1.55 -8.18 21.63
CA PHE A 142 1.75 -6.91 22.35
C PHE A 142 1.26 -6.95 23.79
N GLY A 143 0.26 -7.78 24.10
CA GLY A 143 -0.26 -7.99 25.46
C GLY A 143 -0.93 -6.77 26.11
N ARG A 144 -1.32 -5.76 25.32
CA ARG A 144 -1.92 -4.51 25.81
C ARG A 144 -3.44 -4.47 25.72
N ARG A 145 -4.03 -5.34 24.90
CA ARG A 145 -5.48 -5.42 24.66
C ARG A 145 -5.86 -6.83 24.23
N GLU A 146 -7.11 -7.18 24.42
CA GLU A 146 -7.70 -8.40 23.88
C GLU A 146 -8.55 -8.06 22.65
N ILE A 147 -8.37 -8.82 21.57
CA ILE A 147 -9.23 -8.77 20.38
C ILE A 147 -9.89 -10.13 20.24
N ARG A 148 -11.21 -10.13 20.06
CA ARG A 148 -12.00 -11.35 19.89
C ARG A 148 -11.74 -11.96 18.51
N THR A 149 -11.43 -13.25 18.48
CA THR A 149 -11.45 -14.03 17.23
C THR A 149 -12.88 -14.16 16.70
N LEU A 150 -13.10 -13.77 15.45
CA LEU A 150 -14.37 -13.99 14.77
C LEU A 150 -14.54 -15.47 14.45
N THR A 151 -15.75 -16.00 14.61
CA THR A 151 -16.05 -17.38 14.23
C THR A 151 -16.02 -17.54 12.71
N ALA A 152 -15.88 -18.78 12.24
CA ALA A 152 -15.94 -19.07 10.80
C ALA A 152 -17.27 -18.63 10.17
N GLU A 153 -18.37 -18.72 10.93
CA GLU A 153 -19.71 -18.29 10.51
C GLU A 153 -19.79 -16.76 10.39
N GLU A 154 -19.26 -16.02 11.37
CA GLU A 154 -19.19 -14.55 11.30
C GLU A 154 -18.31 -14.09 10.13
N LEU A 155 -17.15 -14.71 9.93
CA LEU A 155 -16.28 -14.41 8.79
C LEU A 155 -16.96 -14.73 7.44
N ALA A 156 -17.73 -15.82 7.36
CA ALA A 156 -18.51 -16.13 6.17
C ALA A 156 -19.62 -15.10 5.93
N ALA A 157 -20.34 -14.71 6.98
CA ALA A 157 -21.40 -13.70 6.91
C ALA A 157 -20.85 -12.34 6.44
N VAL A 158 -19.74 -11.88 7.02
CA VAL A 158 -19.05 -10.63 6.65
C VAL A 158 -18.61 -10.66 5.18
N ARG A 159 -18.08 -11.79 4.69
CA ARG A 159 -17.72 -11.95 3.26
C ARG A 159 -18.92 -11.83 2.33
N THR A 160 -20.12 -12.16 2.81
CA THR A 160 -21.38 -11.99 2.07
C THR A 160 -22.09 -10.66 2.36
N GLY A 161 -21.43 -9.72 3.04
CA GLY A 161 -21.92 -8.36 3.27
C GLY A 161 -22.65 -8.14 4.61
N ALA A 162 -22.55 -9.05 5.57
CA ALA A 162 -23.05 -8.80 6.92
C ALA A 162 -22.22 -7.71 7.61
N ALA A 163 -22.86 -6.96 8.52
CA ALA A 163 -22.19 -5.93 9.29
C ALA A 163 -21.01 -6.51 10.10
N LEU A 164 -19.92 -5.75 10.17
CA LEU A 164 -18.80 -6.08 11.04
C LEU A 164 -19.21 -5.88 12.51
N PRO A 165 -18.72 -6.71 13.45
CA PRO A 165 -18.94 -6.48 14.87
C PRO A 165 -18.40 -5.12 15.32
N ASP A 166 -19.06 -4.49 16.29
CA ASP A 166 -18.67 -3.17 16.82
C ASP A 166 -17.19 -3.12 17.25
N SER A 167 -16.68 -4.22 17.81
CA SER A 167 -15.26 -4.33 18.21
C SER A 167 -14.29 -4.20 17.03
N VAL A 168 -14.69 -4.59 15.82
CA VAL A 168 -13.87 -4.42 14.61
C VAL A 168 -14.03 -3.01 14.05
N VAL A 169 -15.25 -2.47 14.08
CA VAL A 169 -15.52 -1.08 13.68
C VAL A 169 -14.70 -0.10 14.53
N GLU A 170 -14.60 -0.35 15.84
CA GLU A 170 -13.80 0.46 16.76
C GLU A 170 -12.31 0.52 16.38
N LEU A 171 -11.75 -0.55 15.80
CA LEU A 171 -10.37 -0.55 15.32
C LEU A 171 -10.17 0.37 14.11
N PHE A 172 -11.18 0.51 13.24
CA PHE A 172 -11.16 1.46 12.13
C PHE A 172 -11.37 2.90 12.59
N ASP A 173 -12.15 3.11 13.65
CA ASP A 173 -12.26 4.42 14.31
C ASP A 173 -10.92 4.83 14.93
N GLU A 174 -10.24 3.92 15.62
CA GLU A 174 -8.88 4.16 16.15
C GLU A 174 -7.87 4.44 15.04
N ALA A 175 -7.91 3.67 13.95
CA ALA A 175 -7.07 3.93 12.79
C ALA A 175 -7.35 5.30 12.15
N SER A 176 -8.61 5.75 12.18
CA SER A 176 -8.97 7.08 11.69
C SER A 176 -8.35 8.18 12.55
N ASP A 177 -8.43 8.06 13.88
CA ASP A 177 -7.77 8.96 14.81
C ASP A 177 -6.24 8.94 14.61
N ALA A 178 -5.65 7.76 14.40
CA ALA A 178 -4.22 7.62 14.16
C ALA A 178 -3.77 8.34 12.88
N VAL A 179 -4.50 8.18 11.76
CA VAL A 179 -4.20 8.90 10.51
C VAL A 179 -4.35 10.40 10.70
N GLU A 180 -5.39 10.86 11.40
CA GLU A 180 -5.60 12.28 11.66
C GLU A 180 -4.49 12.88 12.53
N VAL A 181 -4.03 12.18 13.57
CA VAL A 181 -2.85 12.57 14.36
C VAL A 181 -1.62 12.67 13.47
N VAL A 182 -1.35 11.67 12.64
CA VAL A 182 -0.20 11.66 11.73
C VAL A 182 -0.22 12.84 10.77
N ARG A 183 -1.37 13.11 10.14
CA ARG A 183 -1.57 14.23 9.22
C ARG A 183 -1.38 15.58 9.92
N ARG A 184 -1.89 15.76 11.14
CA ARG A 184 -1.65 16.97 11.93
C ARG A 184 -0.17 17.15 12.29
N LEU A 185 0.51 16.06 12.67
CA LEU A 185 1.94 16.12 12.99
C LEU A 185 2.78 16.54 11.78
N TRP A 186 2.46 16.06 10.57
CA TRP A 186 3.13 16.53 9.34
C TRP A 186 2.91 18.02 9.07
N ASP A 187 1.79 18.59 9.53
CA ASP A 187 1.47 20.02 9.41
C ASP A 187 1.95 20.87 10.60
N SER A 188 2.42 20.26 11.69
CA SER A 188 2.86 21.00 12.89
C SER A 188 4.03 21.97 12.66
N TRP A 189 4.69 21.88 11.51
CA TRP A 189 5.65 22.85 10.99
C TRP A 189 5.05 23.47 9.72
N GLU A 190 4.99 24.81 9.63
CA GLU A 190 4.63 25.46 8.37
C GLU A 190 5.74 25.31 7.31
N ASP A 191 5.37 25.58 6.06
CA ASP A 191 6.35 25.75 4.99
C ASP A 191 7.35 26.86 5.36
N ASP A 192 8.62 26.62 5.05
CA ASP A 192 9.75 27.49 5.38
C ASP A 192 9.91 27.84 6.88
N ALA A 193 9.43 26.98 7.79
CA ALA A 193 9.69 27.12 9.23
C ALA A 193 11.19 27.01 9.56
N GLU A 194 11.95 26.24 8.78
CA GLU A 194 13.40 26.09 8.93
C GLU A 194 14.16 27.22 8.18
N ILE A 195 14.38 28.36 8.85
CA ILE A 195 14.94 29.58 8.24
C ILE A 195 16.47 29.61 8.14
N ARG A 196 17.20 28.81 8.94
CA ARG A 196 18.68 28.73 8.95
C ARG A 196 19.41 30.10 8.94
N ASP A 197 18.90 31.06 9.69
CA ASP A 197 19.44 32.42 9.79
C ASP A 197 20.71 32.42 10.68
N ILE A 198 21.86 32.26 10.02
CA ILE A 198 23.19 32.21 10.66
C ILE A 198 23.52 33.53 11.40
N PRO A 199 23.38 34.73 10.79
CA PRO A 199 23.69 35.99 11.47
C PRO A 199 22.90 36.20 12.77
N ASN A 200 21.61 35.86 12.79
CA ASN A 200 20.78 36.01 13.98
C ASN A 200 20.73 34.76 14.87
N ARG A 201 21.46 33.69 14.51
CA ARG A 201 21.53 32.40 15.23
C ARG A 201 20.15 31.76 15.43
N ARG A 202 19.28 31.85 14.42
CA ARG A 202 17.95 31.23 14.42
C ARG A 202 17.89 30.12 13.38
N PHE A 203 17.75 28.88 13.83
CA PHE A 203 17.55 27.76 12.90
C PHE A 203 16.09 27.69 12.42
N ILE A 204 15.14 28.03 13.29
CA ILE A 204 13.69 27.86 13.07
C ILE A 204 12.97 29.18 13.38
N ASP A 205 11.91 29.44 12.64
CA ASP A 205 10.89 30.41 13.03
C ASP A 205 9.88 29.75 13.97
N ARG A 206 9.96 30.11 15.26
CA ARG A 206 9.12 29.49 16.30
C ARG A 206 7.64 29.77 16.11
N ASP A 207 7.29 30.88 15.43
CA ASP A 207 5.91 31.30 15.23
C ASP A 207 5.23 30.45 14.13
N LYS A 208 6.02 29.64 13.41
CA LYS A 208 5.61 28.66 12.40
C LYS A 208 5.59 27.21 12.93
N LEU A 209 5.69 27.04 14.25
CA LEU A 209 5.59 25.73 14.91
C LEU A 209 4.32 25.66 15.76
N HIS A 210 3.58 24.57 15.59
CA HIS A 210 2.24 24.43 16.15
C HIS A 210 2.08 23.13 16.94
N TYR A 211 1.57 23.25 18.16
CA TYR A 211 1.05 22.08 18.86
C TYR A 211 -0.19 21.58 18.12
N ILE A 212 -0.30 20.26 17.96
CA ILE A 212 -1.46 19.67 17.29
C ILE A 212 -2.65 19.49 18.25
N ASP A 213 -2.35 19.46 19.56
CA ASP A 213 -3.28 19.32 20.69
C ASP A 213 -4.47 18.40 20.39
N PHE A 214 -4.16 17.23 19.81
CA PHE A 214 -5.17 16.25 19.47
C PHE A 214 -5.63 15.53 20.75
N ALA A 215 -6.94 15.53 20.99
CA ALA A 215 -7.59 14.75 22.04
C ALA A 215 -8.79 14.03 21.42
N GLY A 216 -8.60 12.76 21.10
CA GLY A 216 -9.63 11.87 20.58
C GLY A 216 -10.02 10.80 21.61
N ARG A 217 -10.82 9.83 21.18
CA ARG A 217 -11.22 8.69 22.02
C ARG A 217 -10.02 7.81 22.36
N PHE A 218 -9.11 7.62 21.40
CA PHE A 218 -8.02 6.64 21.50
C PHE A 218 -6.67 7.27 21.82
N PHE A 219 -6.42 8.50 21.35
CA PHE A 219 -5.13 9.16 21.50
C PHE A 219 -5.25 10.56 22.11
N SER A 220 -4.25 10.93 22.91
CA SER A 220 -3.99 12.31 23.32
C SER A 220 -2.55 12.66 22.95
N VAL A 221 -2.37 13.50 21.93
CA VAL A 221 -1.06 13.83 21.37
C VAL A 221 -0.91 15.33 21.27
N ARG A 222 0.06 15.87 22.02
CA ARG A 222 0.32 17.31 22.09
C ARG A 222 1.04 17.84 20.84
N GLY A 223 2.01 17.10 20.31
CA GLY A 223 2.95 17.61 19.31
C GLY A 223 3.91 18.66 19.90
N PRO A 224 4.55 19.51 19.06
CA PRO A 224 4.66 19.39 17.60
C PRO A 224 5.42 18.13 17.19
N SER A 225 5.49 17.85 15.89
CA SER A 225 6.44 16.88 15.35
C SER A 225 7.88 17.32 15.65
N ILE A 226 8.77 16.35 15.79
CA ILE A 226 10.23 16.56 15.84
C ILE A 226 10.91 16.41 14.48
N THR A 227 10.13 16.10 13.44
CA THR A 227 10.55 16.06 12.04
C THR A 227 9.88 17.22 11.32
N PRO A 228 10.59 18.02 10.51
CA PRO A 228 9.99 19.10 9.75
C PRO A 228 8.89 18.61 8.81
N ARG A 229 8.10 19.54 8.29
CA ARG A 229 7.05 19.27 7.29
C ARG A 229 7.62 18.40 6.15
N PRO A 230 7.02 17.25 5.80
CA PRO A 230 7.52 16.39 4.74
C PRO A 230 7.63 17.13 3.38
N PRO A 231 8.54 16.75 2.47
CA PRO A 231 8.62 17.33 1.13
C PRO A 231 7.30 17.32 0.34
N GLN A 232 6.43 16.34 0.55
CA GLN A 232 5.09 16.29 -0.06
C GLN A 232 4.04 17.16 0.66
N GLY A 233 4.39 17.77 1.80
CA GLY A 233 3.47 18.32 2.80
C GLY A 233 2.71 17.20 3.53
N GLN A 234 1.97 16.42 2.76
CA GLN A 234 1.21 15.26 3.20
C GLN A 234 1.56 14.03 2.34
N PRO A 235 2.48 13.15 2.79
CA PRO A 235 2.76 11.88 2.13
C PRO A 235 1.49 11.10 1.81
N VAL A 236 1.52 10.34 0.71
CA VAL A 236 0.33 9.65 0.18
C VAL A 236 -0.17 8.60 1.16
N VAL A 237 -1.43 8.68 1.57
CA VAL A 237 -2.07 7.69 2.44
C VAL A 237 -2.95 6.76 1.61
N THR A 238 -2.73 5.45 1.73
CA THR A 238 -3.49 4.42 1.02
C THR A 238 -4.14 3.44 1.99
N ALA A 239 -5.25 2.81 1.58
CA ALA A 239 -5.87 1.73 2.34
C ALA A 239 -6.29 0.59 1.41
N LEU A 240 -6.23 -0.66 1.88
CA LEU A 240 -6.83 -1.81 1.19
C LEU A 240 -8.23 -2.05 1.76
N ALA A 241 -9.24 -2.08 0.91
CA ALA A 241 -10.63 -2.19 1.33
C ALA A 241 -11.36 -3.32 0.58
N HIS A 242 -12.10 -4.11 1.34
CA HIS A 242 -12.84 -5.29 0.87
C HIS A 242 -14.27 -5.37 1.44
N HIS A 243 -14.73 -4.33 2.13
CA HIS A 243 -16.02 -4.33 2.82
C HIS A 243 -16.54 -2.88 2.98
N PRO A 244 -17.87 -2.63 2.98
CA PRO A 244 -18.47 -1.30 3.13
C PRO A 244 -17.88 -0.41 4.23
N VAL A 245 -17.74 -0.91 5.46
CA VAL A 245 -17.09 -0.18 6.56
C VAL A 245 -15.66 0.28 6.22
N VAL A 246 -14.91 -0.54 5.47
CA VAL A 246 -13.54 -0.22 5.08
C VAL A 246 -13.52 0.77 3.91
N TYR A 247 -14.54 0.77 3.06
CA TYR A 247 -14.74 1.81 2.04
C TYR A 247 -15.03 3.17 2.67
N GLU A 248 -15.88 3.22 3.70
CA GLU A 248 -16.15 4.44 4.47
C GLU A 248 -14.89 4.94 5.18
N PHE A 249 -14.12 4.04 5.80
CA PHE A 249 -12.81 4.36 6.38
C PHE A 249 -11.87 4.97 5.34
N ALA A 250 -11.69 4.31 4.18
CA ALA A 250 -10.83 4.81 3.11
C ALA A 250 -11.31 6.17 2.57
N ALA A 251 -12.62 6.33 2.36
CA ALA A 251 -13.23 7.58 1.92
C ALA A 251 -13.01 8.73 2.90
N ARG A 252 -12.87 8.45 4.20
CA ARG A 252 -12.58 9.45 5.24
C ARG A 252 -11.11 9.88 5.25
N VAL A 253 -10.16 8.95 5.12
CA VAL A 253 -8.76 9.22 5.50
C VAL A 253 -7.72 9.05 4.39
N ALA A 254 -8.01 8.24 3.38
CA ALA A 254 -7.05 7.88 2.34
C ALA A 254 -7.09 8.87 1.17
N ASP A 255 -5.97 8.95 0.45
CA ASP A 255 -5.85 9.59 -0.87
C ASP A 255 -6.15 8.57 -1.99
N LEU A 256 -5.85 7.29 -1.73
CA LEU A 256 -6.01 6.16 -2.65
C LEU A 256 -6.53 4.92 -1.92
N VAL A 257 -7.51 4.23 -2.51
CA VAL A 257 -8.00 2.94 -2.02
C VAL A 257 -7.67 1.83 -3.01
N PHE A 258 -7.08 0.74 -2.50
CA PHE A 258 -6.96 -0.52 -3.21
C PHE A 258 -8.23 -1.33 -2.99
N VAL A 259 -8.83 -1.83 -4.07
CA VAL A 259 -10.02 -2.68 -4.06
C VAL A 259 -9.74 -3.98 -4.80
N THR A 260 -10.53 -5.01 -4.55
CA THR A 260 -10.35 -6.35 -5.13
C THR A 260 -11.57 -6.77 -5.95
N PRO A 261 -11.73 -6.25 -7.19
CA PRO A 261 -12.83 -6.66 -8.06
C PRO A 261 -12.73 -8.15 -8.43
N ASP A 262 -13.90 -8.75 -8.61
CA ASP A 262 -14.01 -10.08 -9.20
C ASP A 262 -13.73 -10.03 -10.71
N LEU A 263 -13.16 -11.10 -11.28
CA LEU A 263 -12.83 -11.14 -12.72
C LEU A 263 -14.07 -11.10 -13.61
N ASP A 264 -15.14 -11.78 -13.21
CA ASP A 264 -16.36 -11.91 -14.00
C ASP A 264 -17.26 -10.68 -13.82
N ALA A 265 -17.43 -10.20 -12.58
CA ALA A 265 -18.26 -9.04 -12.29
C ALA A 265 -17.59 -7.70 -12.65
N GLY A 266 -16.24 -7.67 -12.69
CA GLY A 266 -15.47 -6.46 -12.93
C GLY A 266 -15.57 -5.41 -11.81
N PRO A 267 -15.01 -4.20 -12.02
CA PRO A 267 -14.90 -3.18 -10.99
C PRO A 267 -16.19 -2.39 -10.72
N ALA A 268 -17.16 -2.38 -11.64
CA ALA A 268 -18.34 -1.51 -11.56
C ALA A 268 -19.14 -1.61 -10.23
N PRO A 269 -19.40 -2.81 -9.66
CA PRO A 269 -20.12 -2.92 -8.39
C PRO A 269 -19.38 -2.25 -7.23
N ILE A 270 -18.06 -2.47 -7.13
CA ILE A 270 -17.25 -1.87 -6.06
C ILE A 270 -17.10 -0.36 -6.29
N LEU A 271 -16.94 0.11 -7.53
CA LEU A 271 -16.87 1.54 -7.83
C LEU A 271 -18.13 2.28 -7.38
N THR A 272 -19.30 1.64 -7.49
CA THR A 272 -20.56 2.20 -6.97
C THR A 272 -20.51 2.35 -5.45
N GLN A 273 -20.09 1.30 -4.74
CA GLN A 273 -19.98 1.33 -3.27
C GLN A 273 -18.96 2.36 -2.77
N ILE A 274 -17.82 2.51 -3.47
CA ILE A 274 -16.84 3.56 -3.16
C ILE A 274 -17.42 4.96 -3.39
N SER A 275 -18.18 5.14 -4.48
CA SER A 275 -18.86 6.41 -4.77
C SER A 275 -19.84 6.78 -3.66
N ASP A 276 -20.66 5.81 -3.21
CA ASP A 276 -21.62 6.01 -2.13
C ASP A 276 -20.92 6.34 -0.80
N ALA A 277 -19.88 5.59 -0.45
CA ALA A 277 -19.05 5.85 0.73
C ALA A 277 -18.35 7.23 0.69
N SER A 278 -18.14 7.78 -0.52
CA SER A 278 -17.49 9.07 -0.75
C SER A 278 -18.47 10.24 -0.90
N ALA A 279 -19.79 10.03 -0.79
CA ALA A 279 -20.81 11.03 -1.12
C ALA A 279 -20.75 12.34 -0.30
N GLY A 280 -20.02 12.36 0.83
CA GLY A 280 -19.80 13.54 1.66
C GLY A 280 -18.36 14.08 1.69
N ARG A 281 -17.45 13.49 0.89
CA ARG A 281 -16.03 13.87 0.92
C ARG A 281 -15.82 15.26 0.35
N SER A 282 -15.20 16.14 1.12
CA SER A 282 -14.73 17.45 0.66
C SER A 282 -13.29 17.38 0.16
N GLY A 283 -12.96 18.14 -0.88
CA GLY A 283 -11.60 18.22 -1.43
C GLY A 283 -11.32 17.21 -2.54
N GLU A 284 -10.12 16.64 -2.53
CA GLU A 284 -9.63 15.76 -3.59
C GLU A 284 -10.37 14.41 -3.61
N ARG A 285 -10.81 13.97 -4.81
CA ARG A 285 -11.48 12.68 -5.02
C ARG A 285 -10.58 11.52 -4.58
N LEU A 286 -11.16 10.55 -3.87
CA LEU A 286 -10.50 9.27 -3.55
C LEU A 286 -10.14 8.52 -4.85
N ARG A 287 -8.86 8.22 -5.05
CA ARG A 287 -8.39 7.42 -6.19
C ARG A 287 -8.69 5.94 -5.96
N VAL A 288 -9.20 5.23 -6.96
CA VAL A 288 -9.53 3.80 -6.83
C VAL A 288 -8.61 2.96 -7.69
N TYR A 289 -7.88 2.04 -7.05
CA TYR A 289 -6.95 1.13 -7.70
C TYR A 289 -7.43 -0.30 -7.53
N ALA A 290 -7.40 -1.11 -8.59
CA ALA A 290 -7.76 -2.52 -8.50
C ALA A 290 -6.53 -3.41 -8.28
N ASP A 291 -6.65 -4.33 -7.33
CA ASP A 291 -5.66 -5.35 -7.01
C ASP A 291 -5.94 -6.64 -7.75
N LEU A 292 -4.89 -7.25 -8.31
CA LEU A 292 -4.92 -8.56 -8.96
C LEU A 292 -3.71 -9.37 -8.54
N VAL A 293 -3.90 -10.64 -8.15
CA VAL A 293 -2.80 -11.61 -8.12
C VAL A 293 -2.55 -12.09 -9.53
N VAL A 294 -1.30 -12.15 -9.94
CA VAL A 294 -0.92 -12.53 -11.31
C VAL A 294 0.06 -13.68 -11.31
N PHE A 295 -0.25 -14.70 -12.11
CA PHE A 295 0.70 -15.72 -12.57
C PHE A 295 0.74 -15.62 -14.08
N LEU A 296 1.81 -15.04 -14.62
CA LEU A 296 1.90 -14.73 -16.05
C LEU A 296 2.54 -15.87 -16.84
N ASP A 297 2.19 -15.97 -18.12
CA ASP A 297 2.86 -16.89 -19.03
C ASP A 297 4.35 -16.53 -19.13
N SER A 298 5.22 -17.51 -18.86
CA SER A 298 6.65 -17.40 -19.11
C SER A 298 6.96 -17.86 -20.55
N GLU A 299 8.23 -17.86 -20.93
CA GLU A 299 8.64 -18.37 -22.26
C GLU A 299 8.33 -19.86 -22.47
N THR A 300 8.25 -20.62 -21.37
CA THR A 300 8.19 -22.08 -21.40
C THR A 300 6.94 -22.68 -20.77
N GLU A 301 6.20 -21.92 -19.96
CA GLU A 301 5.08 -22.44 -19.17
C GLU A 301 3.95 -21.40 -19.07
N THR A 302 2.69 -21.84 -19.16
CA THR A 302 1.56 -20.94 -18.96
C THR A 302 1.42 -20.57 -17.48
N GLY A 303 0.86 -19.40 -17.20
CA GLY A 303 0.59 -18.94 -15.84
C GLY A 303 -0.29 -19.91 -15.05
N ALA A 304 -1.24 -20.56 -15.72
CA ALA A 304 -2.11 -21.57 -15.11
C ALA A 304 -1.34 -22.85 -14.72
N ALA A 305 -0.39 -23.30 -15.57
CA ALA A 305 0.46 -24.45 -15.24
C ALA A 305 1.44 -24.12 -14.11
N ARG A 306 2.02 -22.92 -14.11
CA ARG A 306 2.85 -22.41 -13.00
C ARG A 306 2.07 -22.42 -11.68
N LEU A 307 0.85 -21.89 -11.66
CA LEU A 307 -0.02 -21.90 -10.48
C LEU A 307 -0.33 -23.34 -10.02
N ALA A 308 -0.70 -24.23 -10.94
CA ALA A 308 -1.00 -25.62 -10.61
C ALA A 308 0.20 -26.34 -9.96
N ARG A 309 1.41 -26.13 -10.50
CA ARG A 309 2.65 -26.67 -9.95
C ARG A 309 2.98 -26.11 -8.56
N LEU A 310 2.77 -24.81 -8.35
CA LEU A 310 2.95 -24.18 -7.05
C LEU A 310 1.95 -24.70 -6.01
N ASN A 311 0.69 -24.92 -6.40
CA ASN A 311 -0.32 -25.56 -5.57
C ASN A 311 0.07 -27.00 -5.19
N GLU A 312 0.61 -27.77 -6.13
CA GLU A 312 1.12 -29.13 -5.87
C GLU A 312 2.27 -29.10 -4.85
N TRP A 313 3.20 -28.15 -5.00
CA TRP A 313 4.30 -27.98 -4.06
C TRP A 313 3.86 -27.54 -2.66
N ASP A 314 2.84 -26.68 -2.57
CA ASP A 314 2.29 -26.24 -1.30
C ASP A 314 1.33 -27.27 -0.68
N GLY A 315 0.83 -28.22 -1.47
CA GLY A 315 -0.17 -29.20 -1.04
C GLY A 315 -1.53 -28.59 -0.73
N SER A 316 -1.82 -27.38 -1.21
CA SER A 316 -3.13 -26.72 -1.08
C SER A 316 -3.42 -25.80 -2.25
N GLU A 317 -4.70 -25.56 -2.52
CA GLU A 317 -5.12 -24.62 -3.55
C GLU A 317 -4.89 -23.18 -3.08
N PHE A 318 -4.19 -22.39 -3.89
CA PHE A 318 -3.99 -20.98 -3.64
C PHE A 318 -5.32 -20.22 -3.67
N SER A 319 -5.49 -19.34 -2.69
CA SER A 319 -6.61 -18.38 -2.65
C SER A 319 -6.08 -17.01 -2.25
N SER A 320 -6.76 -15.95 -2.68
CA SER A 320 -6.43 -14.56 -2.33
C SER A 320 -7.71 -13.76 -2.12
N ASP A 321 -7.62 -12.64 -1.40
CA ASP A 321 -8.69 -11.64 -1.36
C ASP A 321 -8.84 -10.93 -2.72
N ALA A 322 -7.74 -10.82 -3.48
CA ALA A 322 -7.75 -10.31 -4.84
C ALA A 322 -8.03 -11.44 -5.84
N ALA A 323 -8.67 -11.08 -6.95
CA ALA A 323 -8.83 -11.97 -8.10
C ALA A 323 -7.47 -12.54 -8.56
N VAL A 324 -7.45 -13.83 -8.90
CA VAL A 324 -6.25 -14.53 -9.38
C VAL A 324 -6.31 -14.62 -10.91
N PHE A 325 -5.50 -13.81 -11.57
CA PHE A 325 -5.33 -13.84 -13.03
C PHE A 325 -4.22 -14.82 -13.41
N THR A 326 -4.50 -15.68 -14.40
CA THR A 326 -3.51 -16.51 -15.06
C THR A 326 -3.60 -16.32 -16.57
N GLY A 327 -2.47 -16.14 -17.25
CA GLY A 327 -2.43 -15.96 -18.70
C GLY A 327 -1.32 -15.01 -19.16
N SER A 328 -1.42 -14.56 -20.41
CA SER A 328 -0.37 -13.76 -21.03
C SER A 328 -0.38 -12.29 -20.59
N ALA A 329 0.75 -11.62 -20.74
CA ALA A 329 0.87 -10.19 -20.49
C ALA A 329 -0.09 -9.35 -21.39
N GLU A 330 -0.35 -9.80 -22.61
CA GLU A 330 -1.28 -9.15 -23.55
C GLU A 330 -2.73 -9.31 -23.12
N GLN A 331 -3.10 -10.49 -22.59
CA GLN A 331 -4.43 -10.73 -22.02
C GLN A 331 -4.65 -9.86 -20.79
N LEU A 332 -3.65 -9.77 -19.90
CA LEU A 332 -3.72 -8.88 -18.75
C LEU A 332 -3.81 -7.42 -19.20
N ALA A 333 -3.01 -6.97 -20.17
CA ALA A 333 -3.09 -5.60 -20.69
C ALA A 333 -4.49 -5.24 -21.21
N GLN A 334 -5.18 -6.18 -21.86
CA GLN A 334 -6.56 -6.01 -22.31
C GLN A 334 -7.53 -5.87 -21.13
N LEU A 335 -7.41 -6.75 -20.12
CA LEU A 335 -8.22 -6.67 -18.91
C LEU A 335 -8.05 -5.34 -18.18
N LEU A 336 -6.80 -4.92 -17.95
CA LEU A 336 -6.48 -3.65 -17.28
C LEU A 336 -7.02 -2.44 -18.06
N THR A 337 -6.89 -2.45 -19.39
CA THR A 337 -7.44 -1.38 -20.23
C THR A 337 -8.97 -1.32 -20.12
N HIS A 338 -9.63 -2.48 -20.20
CA HIS A 338 -11.08 -2.57 -20.08
C HIS A 338 -11.59 -2.09 -18.71
N TRP A 339 -10.93 -2.48 -17.61
CA TRP A 339 -11.30 -2.02 -16.27
C TRP A 339 -11.02 -0.53 -16.07
N SER A 340 -9.99 0.02 -16.70
CA SER A 340 -9.72 1.46 -16.68
C SER A 340 -10.83 2.27 -17.37
N GLU A 341 -11.38 1.77 -18.48
CA GLU A 341 -12.52 2.39 -19.18
C GLU A 341 -13.78 2.44 -18.32
N GLN A 342 -13.91 1.55 -17.32
CA GLN A 342 -15.02 1.54 -16.36
C GLN A 342 -14.83 2.51 -15.19
N GLY A 343 -13.68 3.19 -15.08
CA GLY A 343 -13.44 4.24 -14.08
C GLY A 343 -12.43 3.90 -12.98
N VAL A 344 -11.72 2.77 -13.09
CA VAL A 344 -10.56 2.46 -12.24
C VAL A 344 -9.41 3.41 -12.58
N ASP A 345 -8.83 4.07 -11.56
CA ASP A 345 -7.76 5.05 -11.74
C ASP A 345 -6.38 4.38 -11.95
N GLY A 346 -6.18 3.15 -11.49
CA GLY A 346 -4.93 2.41 -11.69
C GLY A 346 -4.99 0.99 -11.12
N PHE A 347 -3.85 0.31 -11.12
CA PHE A 347 -3.74 -1.08 -10.69
C PHE A 347 -2.56 -1.30 -9.77
N ARG A 348 -2.69 -2.26 -8.87
CA ARG A 348 -1.58 -2.80 -8.11
C ARG A 348 -1.55 -4.31 -8.27
N LEU A 349 -0.52 -4.81 -8.95
CA LEU A 349 -0.38 -6.25 -9.17
C LEU A 349 0.34 -6.88 -7.99
N ARG A 350 -0.08 -8.10 -7.67
CA ARG A 350 0.46 -8.96 -6.63
C ARG A 350 1.14 -10.15 -7.33
N PRO A 351 2.46 -10.09 -7.59
CA PRO A 351 3.18 -11.16 -8.28
C PRO A 351 3.04 -12.49 -7.53
N GLY A 352 2.57 -13.54 -8.18
CA GLY A 352 2.53 -14.89 -7.62
C GLY A 352 3.91 -15.37 -7.21
N VAL A 353 4.91 -15.12 -8.07
CA VAL A 353 6.35 -15.28 -7.84
C VAL A 353 7.03 -13.95 -8.11
N ALA A 354 7.66 -13.35 -7.09
CA ALA A 354 8.15 -11.97 -7.14
C ALA A 354 9.18 -11.74 -8.25
N VAL A 355 10.13 -12.65 -8.43
CA VAL A 355 11.19 -12.48 -9.44
C VAL A 355 10.64 -12.71 -10.86
N GLU A 356 9.99 -13.85 -11.09
CA GLU A 356 9.50 -14.24 -12.42
C GLU A 356 8.42 -13.28 -12.94
N ASP A 357 7.35 -13.06 -12.17
CA ASP A 357 6.21 -12.28 -12.65
C ASP A 357 6.56 -10.79 -12.77
N LEU A 358 7.47 -10.26 -11.94
CA LEU A 358 7.90 -8.87 -12.05
C LEU A 358 8.72 -8.61 -13.32
N GLU A 359 9.59 -9.55 -13.73
CA GLU A 359 10.32 -9.45 -14.99
C GLU A 359 9.36 -9.54 -16.19
N ILE A 360 8.38 -10.46 -16.16
CA ILE A 360 7.35 -10.54 -17.22
C ILE A 360 6.52 -9.24 -17.27
N ILE A 361 6.18 -8.66 -16.11
CA ILE A 361 5.50 -7.36 -16.05
C ILE A 361 6.35 -6.28 -16.71
N ALA A 362 7.64 -6.22 -16.38
CA ALA A 362 8.57 -5.22 -16.89
C ALA A 362 8.79 -5.34 -18.40
N ASP A 363 9.01 -6.55 -18.88
CA ASP A 363 9.48 -6.82 -20.24
C ASP A 363 8.35 -7.06 -21.24
N ARG A 364 7.14 -7.41 -20.77
CA ARG A 364 6.01 -7.76 -21.65
C ARG A 364 4.76 -6.94 -21.36
N LEU A 365 4.31 -6.88 -20.11
CA LEU A 365 3.05 -6.17 -19.78
C LEU A 365 3.17 -4.67 -20.01
N VAL A 366 4.22 -4.04 -19.48
CA VAL A 366 4.41 -2.60 -19.63
C VAL A 366 4.53 -2.19 -21.11
N PRO A 367 5.35 -2.84 -21.95
CA PRO A 367 5.35 -2.59 -23.39
C PRO A 367 3.97 -2.76 -24.04
N ALA A 368 3.24 -3.82 -23.71
CA ALA A 368 1.89 -4.06 -24.22
C ALA A 368 0.89 -2.94 -23.81
N LEU A 369 1.00 -2.41 -22.59
CA LEU A 369 0.23 -1.26 -22.14
C LEU A 369 0.68 0.05 -22.80
N ARG A 370 1.95 0.20 -23.19
CA ARG A 370 2.42 1.40 -23.92
C ARG A 370 1.87 1.45 -25.33
N GLU A 371 1.88 0.31 -26.03
CA GLU A 371 1.33 0.20 -27.39
C GLU A 371 -0.16 0.55 -27.46
N ARG A 372 -0.90 0.28 -26.38
CA ARG A 372 -2.34 0.57 -26.27
C ARG A 372 -2.64 2.02 -25.89
N GLY A 373 -1.62 2.83 -25.53
CA GLY A 373 -1.76 4.21 -25.07
C GLY A 373 -1.87 4.50 -23.55
N PRO A 374 -2.16 3.55 -22.63
CA PRO A 374 -2.27 3.87 -21.21
C PRO A 374 -0.95 4.03 -20.45
N ALA A 375 0.15 3.36 -20.82
CA ALA A 375 1.37 3.40 -20.01
C ALA A 375 2.33 4.54 -20.41
N ARG A 376 3.00 5.13 -19.40
CA ARG A 376 3.95 6.24 -19.59
C ARG A 376 5.27 5.78 -20.19
N ALA A 377 5.89 6.67 -20.98
CA ALA A 377 7.24 6.49 -21.52
C ALA A 377 8.34 6.99 -20.55
N GLU A 378 8.07 8.08 -19.82
CA GLU A 378 9.01 8.72 -18.90
C GLU A 378 8.32 9.08 -17.58
N TYR A 379 9.11 9.18 -16.49
CA TYR A 379 8.59 9.69 -15.22
C TYR A 379 8.37 11.21 -15.34
N PRO A 380 7.17 11.72 -15.02
CA PRO A 380 7.02 13.14 -14.77
C PRO A 380 7.80 13.42 -13.48
N GLY A 381 8.88 14.20 -13.56
CA GLY A 381 9.62 14.59 -12.36
C GLY A 381 8.67 15.19 -11.31
N GLY A 382 8.99 15.01 -10.02
CA GLY A 382 8.15 15.51 -8.92
C GLY A 382 7.94 14.48 -7.83
N SER A 383 6.98 14.75 -6.94
CA SER A 383 6.62 13.88 -5.82
C SER A 383 5.76 12.69 -6.25
N LEU A 384 5.60 11.70 -5.35
CA LEU A 384 4.63 10.62 -5.53
C LEU A 384 3.21 11.15 -5.71
N ARG A 385 2.82 12.22 -4.99
CA ARG A 385 1.56 12.92 -5.25
C ARG A 385 1.42 13.36 -6.70
N ALA A 386 2.44 14.04 -7.25
CA ALA A 386 2.43 14.48 -8.65
C ALA A 386 2.33 13.29 -9.61
N LEU A 387 3.10 12.23 -9.33
CA LEU A 387 3.13 11.01 -10.13
C LEU A 387 1.74 10.38 -10.23
N LEU A 388 1.01 10.29 -9.10
CA LEU A 388 -0.34 9.71 -8.99
C LEU A 388 -1.48 10.68 -9.38
N GLY A 389 -1.15 11.88 -9.88
CA GLY A 389 -2.13 12.89 -10.22
C GLY A 389 -2.94 13.40 -9.01
N LEU A 390 -2.32 13.39 -7.84
CA LEU A 390 -2.83 14.00 -6.61
C LEU A 390 -2.35 15.46 -6.52
N SER A 391 -3.05 16.31 -5.76
CA SER A 391 -2.67 17.71 -5.56
C SER A 391 -1.27 17.82 -4.95
N THR A 392 -0.38 18.56 -5.61
CA THR A 392 0.95 18.89 -5.07
C THR A 392 0.93 20.13 -4.20
N THR A 393 -0.13 20.93 -4.27
CA THR A 393 -0.36 22.07 -3.38
C THR A 393 -1.25 21.61 -2.24
N VAL A 394 -0.64 21.30 -1.11
CA VAL A 394 -1.35 20.87 0.10
C VAL A 394 -1.19 21.97 1.15
N PRO A 395 -2.24 22.79 1.39
CA PRO A 395 -2.18 23.84 2.39
C PRO A 395 -1.84 23.29 3.77
N ASN A 396 -0.98 23.99 4.50
CA ASN A 396 -0.72 23.69 5.90
C ASN A 396 -1.97 24.06 6.73
N ARG A 397 -2.44 23.15 7.58
CA ARG A 397 -3.63 23.34 8.42
C ARG A 397 -3.53 24.46 9.47
N TYR A 398 -2.33 24.89 9.81
CA TYR A 398 -2.03 25.88 10.86
C TYR A 398 -1.52 27.22 10.32
N ALA A 399 -1.10 27.27 9.06
CA ALA A 399 -0.69 28.52 8.42
C ALA A 399 -1.89 29.47 8.27
N VAL A 400 -1.70 30.72 8.66
CA VAL A 400 -2.71 31.78 8.46
C VAL A 400 -2.62 32.26 7.01
N ALA A 401 -3.78 32.41 6.35
CA ALA A 401 -3.89 32.83 4.95
C ALA A 401 -3.47 34.29 4.70
#